data_AF-A0AAN1VZF9-F1
#
_entry.id   AF-A0AAN1VZF9-F1
#
_cell.length_a   1.000
_cell.length_b   1.000
_cell.length_c   1.000
_cell.angle_alpha   90.00
_cell.angle_beta   90.00
_cell.angle_gamma   90.00
#
_symmetry.space_group_name_H-M   'P 1'
#
loop_
_entity.id
_entity.type
_entity.pdbx_description
1 polymer ?
#
loop_
_entity_poly.entity_id
_entity_poly.type
_entity_poly.pdbx_seq_one_letter_code
_entity_poly.pdbx_strand_id
1 'polypeptide(L)'
;MNRRELLLGGVALAGAAMVGRAQAATHEHMHHHGAPAQAGLATAAADCVQKGEVCLNHCYDLLGEGDKVMAACARSVSQAMAVCTALQQLANQNSVHTAKLAAVAMDVCKQCEDECKKHADKHESCKACGESCAACYKECQKIAI
;
A
#
# COMPACT_ATOMS: atom_id res chain seq x y z
N MET A 1 -13.96 50.58 -19.71
CA MET A 1 -14.87 49.49 -20.11
C MET A 1 -14.49 48.22 -19.37
N ASN A 2 -15.45 47.60 -18.71
CA ASN A 2 -15.25 46.49 -17.79
C ASN A 2 -15.24 45.14 -18.54
N ARG A 3 -14.39 44.22 -18.08
CA ARG A 3 -14.15 42.84 -18.59
C ARG A 3 -15.41 41.97 -18.73
N ARG A 4 -16.55 42.44 -18.22
CA ARG A 4 -17.85 41.77 -18.27
C ARG A 4 -18.60 41.94 -19.59
N GLU A 5 -18.22 42.88 -20.45
CA GLU A 5 -18.89 43.08 -21.75
C GLU A 5 -18.30 42.23 -22.89
N LEU A 6 -17.16 41.56 -22.68
CA LEU A 6 -16.57 40.66 -23.68
C LEU A 6 -17.23 39.27 -23.72
N LEU A 7 -18.12 38.96 -22.77
CA LEU A 7 -18.78 37.65 -22.67
C LEU A 7 -20.22 37.62 -23.20
N LEU A 8 -20.71 38.71 -23.82
CA LEU A 8 -22.11 38.81 -24.27
C LEU A 8 -22.29 39.20 -25.76
N GLY A 9 -21.21 39.32 -26.54
CA GLY A 9 -21.30 39.73 -27.95
C GLY A 9 -20.70 38.70 -28.91
N GLY A 10 -21.53 37.86 -29.54
CA GLY A 10 -21.05 36.98 -30.60
C GLY A 10 -22.06 35.98 -31.13
N VAL A 11 -23.26 36.42 -31.55
CA VAL A 11 -24.10 35.62 -32.46
C VAL A 11 -23.80 36.07 -33.89
N ALA A 12 -23.32 35.16 -34.73
CA ALA A 12 -23.40 35.28 -36.18
C ALA A 12 -23.84 33.92 -36.76
N LEU A 13 -24.97 33.93 -37.47
CA LEU A 13 -25.69 32.80 -38.02
C LEU A 13 -25.16 32.38 -39.42
N ALA A 14 -25.24 31.06 -39.64
CA ALA A 14 -25.51 30.34 -40.89
C ALA A 14 -24.35 30.09 -41.90
N GLY A 15 -24.05 28.80 -42.09
CA GLY A 15 -23.32 28.30 -43.27
C GLY A 15 -23.12 26.79 -43.29
N ALA A 16 -23.91 26.10 -44.13
CA ALA A 16 -23.74 24.75 -44.68
C ALA A 16 -23.93 23.51 -43.78
N ALA A 17 -24.97 22.75 -44.11
CA ALA A 17 -25.23 21.40 -43.66
C ALA A 17 -24.11 20.44 -44.13
N MET A 18 -23.36 19.89 -43.19
CA MET A 18 -22.61 18.66 -43.37
C MET A 18 -23.33 17.58 -42.56
N VAL A 19 -24.17 16.78 -43.22
CA VAL A 19 -24.67 15.51 -42.67
C VAL A 19 -23.51 14.51 -42.70
N GLY A 20 -22.48 14.78 -41.90
CA GLY A 20 -21.51 13.77 -41.52
C GLY A 20 -22.15 12.96 -40.42
N ARG A 21 -22.48 11.69 -40.69
CA ARG A 21 -22.76 10.74 -39.61
C ARG A 21 -21.51 10.66 -38.76
N ALA A 22 -21.48 11.41 -37.66
CA ALA A 22 -20.61 11.10 -36.55
C ALA A 22 -21.11 9.74 -36.02
N GLN A 23 -20.59 8.65 -36.56
CA GLN A 23 -20.61 7.38 -35.85
C GLN A 23 -19.84 7.65 -34.58
N ALA A 24 -20.57 7.88 -33.49
CA ALA A 24 -20.03 7.64 -32.16
C ALA A 24 -19.54 6.20 -32.20
N ALA A 25 -18.23 6.01 -32.35
CA ALA A 25 -17.63 4.71 -32.13
C ALA A 25 -18.05 4.32 -30.72
N THR A 26 -18.90 3.31 -30.60
CA THR A 26 -19.23 2.70 -29.33
C THR A 26 -17.93 2.08 -28.85
N HIS A 27 -17.20 2.79 -27.99
CA HIS A 27 -16.04 2.25 -27.32
C HIS A 27 -16.54 1.11 -26.42
N GLU A 28 -16.34 -0.12 -26.86
CA GLU A 28 -16.56 -1.28 -26.00
C GLU A 28 -15.51 -1.22 -24.88
N HIS A 29 -15.98 -0.97 -23.67
CA HIS A 29 -15.14 -1.03 -22.48
C HIS A 29 -14.82 -2.50 -22.22
N MET A 30 -13.62 -2.95 -22.61
CA MET A 30 -13.15 -4.28 -22.23
C MET A 30 -12.98 -4.34 -20.72
N HIS A 31 -13.79 -5.17 -20.06
CA HIS A 31 -13.66 -5.44 -18.64
C HIS A 31 -12.46 -6.36 -18.41
N HIS A 32 -11.37 -5.80 -17.90
CA HIS A 32 -10.19 -6.57 -17.50
C HIS A 32 -10.45 -7.31 -16.17
N HIS A 33 -10.87 -8.58 -16.25
CA HIS A 33 -11.15 -9.44 -15.08
C HIS A 33 -9.93 -10.23 -14.55
N GLY A 34 -8.71 -9.70 -14.69
CA GLY A 34 -7.51 -10.36 -14.17
C GLY A 34 -7.28 -10.06 -12.69
N ALA A 35 -7.37 -11.07 -11.82
CA ALA A 35 -6.83 -10.95 -10.46
C ALA A 35 -5.29 -10.83 -10.54
N PRO A 36 -4.65 -9.89 -9.82
CA PRO A 36 -3.20 -9.75 -9.87
C PRO A 36 -2.55 -11.03 -9.33
N ALA A 37 -1.51 -11.52 -10.02
CA ALA A 37 -0.88 -12.81 -9.73
C ALA A 37 -0.30 -12.92 -8.31
N GLN A 38 -0.09 -11.78 -7.62
CA GLN A 38 0.44 -11.70 -6.27
C GLN A 38 -0.49 -10.97 -5.28
N ALA A 39 -1.81 -11.03 -5.51
CA ALA A 39 -2.81 -10.36 -4.66
C ALA A 39 -2.67 -10.70 -3.17
N GLY A 40 -2.41 -11.97 -2.83
CA GLY A 40 -2.23 -12.42 -1.45
C GLY A 40 -1.02 -11.80 -0.76
N LEU A 41 0.14 -11.81 -1.44
CA LEU A 41 1.37 -11.20 -0.95
C LEU A 41 1.22 -9.69 -0.75
N ALA A 42 0.64 -9.00 -1.74
CA ALA A 42 0.42 -7.56 -1.64
C ALA A 42 -0.53 -7.21 -0.50
N THR A 43 -1.60 -7.99 -0.30
CA THR A 43 -2.55 -7.80 0.80
C THR A 43 -1.89 -8.03 2.15
N ALA A 44 -1.12 -9.11 2.32
CA ALA A 44 -0.44 -9.41 3.57
C ALA A 44 0.63 -8.35 3.92
N ALA A 45 1.37 -7.87 2.90
CA ALA A 45 2.34 -6.80 3.09
C ALA A 45 1.66 -5.46 3.48
N ALA A 46 0.51 -5.13 2.87
CA ALA A 46 -0.27 -3.94 3.23
C ALA A 46 -0.83 -4.03 4.67
N ASP A 47 -1.37 -5.18 5.08
CA ASP A 47 -1.84 -5.40 6.45
C ASP A 47 -0.68 -5.30 7.46
N CYS A 48 0.49 -5.85 7.13
CA CYS A 48 1.69 -5.71 7.93
C CYS A 48 2.07 -4.24 8.17
N VAL A 49 2.01 -3.40 7.12
CA VAL A 49 2.25 -1.95 7.23
C VAL A 49 1.21 -1.29 8.13
N GLN A 50 -0.08 -1.54 7.88
CA GLN A 50 -1.17 -0.94 8.67
C GLN A 50 -1.04 -1.26 10.15
N LYS A 51 -0.83 -2.53 10.52
CA LYS A 51 -0.63 -2.92 11.93
C LYS A 51 0.68 -2.38 12.49
N GLY A 52 1.72 -2.28 11.65
CA GLY A 52 2.99 -1.68 12.01
C GLY A 52 2.84 -0.21 12.41
N GLU A 53 2.04 0.59 11.71
CA GLU A 53 1.82 2.01 12.04
C GLU A 53 1.19 2.16 13.42
N VAL A 54 0.18 1.34 13.73
CA VAL A 54 -0.49 1.32 15.04
C VAL A 54 0.48 0.88 16.14
N CYS A 55 1.26 -0.16 15.90
CA CYS A 55 2.26 -0.65 16.85
C CYS A 55 3.36 0.38 17.10
N LEU A 56 3.86 1.03 16.05
CA LEU A 56 4.92 2.01 16.16
C LEU A 56 4.46 3.26 16.92
N ASN A 57 3.23 3.74 16.67
CA ASN A 57 2.68 4.86 17.43
C ASN A 57 2.59 4.53 18.93
N HIS A 58 2.07 3.34 19.27
CA HIS A 58 2.05 2.85 20.65
C HIS A 58 3.45 2.79 21.28
N CYS A 59 4.46 2.33 20.52
CA CYS A 59 5.84 2.32 21.00
C CYS A 59 6.37 3.72 21.25
N TYR A 60 6.04 4.69 20.39
CA TYR A 60 6.46 6.08 20.56
C TYR A 60 5.80 6.77 21.76
N ASP A 61 4.53 6.49 22.03
CA ASP A 61 3.84 7.01 23.21
C ASP A 61 4.59 6.57 24.50
N LEU A 62 4.87 5.28 24.65
CA LEU A 62 5.61 4.75 25.80
C LEU A 62 7.07 5.27 25.89
N LEU A 63 7.75 5.40 24.76
CA LEU A 63 9.09 5.99 24.71
C LEU A 63 9.08 7.46 25.14
N GLY A 64 8.03 8.21 24.78
CA GLY A 64 7.83 9.60 25.19
C GLY A 64 7.60 9.76 26.70
N GLU A 65 7.03 8.75 27.35
CA GLU A 65 6.89 8.66 28.81
C GLU A 65 8.18 8.25 29.53
N GLY A 66 9.24 7.94 28.79
CA GLY A 66 10.55 7.54 29.32
C GLY A 66 10.76 6.03 29.45
N ASP A 67 9.77 5.21 29.06
CA ASP A 67 9.92 3.75 29.03
C ASP A 67 10.72 3.33 27.78
N LYS A 68 11.99 2.95 28.02
CA LYS A 68 12.92 2.54 26.96
C LYS A 68 12.72 1.10 26.48
N VAL A 69 11.85 0.31 27.11
CA VAL A 69 11.66 -1.11 26.78
C VAL A 69 11.17 -1.29 25.34
N MET A 70 10.42 -0.32 24.78
CA MET A 70 9.90 -0.38 23.41
C MET A 70 10.91 -0.04 22.31
N ALA A 71 12.14 0.37 22.64
CA ALA A 71 13.07 0.90 21.64
C ALA A 71 13.47 -0.12 20.56
N ALA A 72 13.60 -1.39 20.92
CA ALA A 72 13.91 -2.46 19.97
C ALA A 72 12.71 -2.76 19.05
N CYS A 73 11.51 -2.86 19.63
CA CYS A 73 10.25 -3.06 18.92
C CYS A 73 9.98 -1.93 17.91
N ALA A 74 10.09 -0.66 18.34
CA ALA A 74 9.91 0.49 17.46
C ALA A 74 10.85 0.44 16.24
N ARG A 75 12.12 0.07 16.46
CA ARG A 75 13.10 -0.05 15.39
C ARG A 75 12.74 -1.17 14.41
N SER A 76 12.42 -2.37 14.91
CA SER A 76 12.08 -3.50 14.04
C SER A 76 10.80 -3.28 13.26
N VAL A 77 9.77 -2.69 13.88
CA VAL A 77 8.51 -2.33 13.22
C VAL A 77 8.74 -1.31 12.11
N SER A 78 9.53 -0.26 12.37
CA SER A 78 9.88 0.73 11.34
C SER A 78 10.59 0.11 10.13
N GLN A 79 11.53 -0.81 10.37
CA GLN A 79 12.23 -1.54 9.31
C GLN A 79 11.28 -2.46 8.52
N ALA A 80 10.41 -3.19 9.22
CA ALA A 80 9.41 -4.07 8.61
C ALA A 80 8.45 -3.27 7.72
N MET A 81 7.93 -2.14 8.19
CA MET A 81 7.05 -1.30 7.38
C MET A 81 7.74 -0.83 6.09
N ALA A 82 8.98 -0.35 6.17
CA ALA A 82 9.70 0.12 4.98
C ALA A 82 9.85 -0.98 3.92
N VAL A 83 10.21 -2.20 4.35
CA VAL A 83 10.38 -3.34 3.45
C VAL A 83 9.04 -3.86 2.93
N CYS A 84 8.02 -3.98 3.78
CA CYS A 84 6.69 -4.44 3.40
C CYS A 84 5.98 -3.45 2.45
N THR A 85 6.18 -2.14 2.60
CA THR A 85 5.68 -1.15 1.62
C THR A 85 6.30 -1.38 0.25
N ALA A 86 7.62 -1.57 0.17
CA ALA A 86 8.28 -1.87 -1.10
C ALA A 86 7.80 -3.20 -1.70
N LEU A 87 7.67 -4.23 -0.87
CA LEU A 87 7.18 -5.55 -1.27
C LEU A 87 5.75 -5.46 -1.83
N GLN A 88 4.84 -4.78 -1.14
CA GLN A 88 3.47 -4.55 -1.59
C GLN A 88 3.44 -3.90 -2.97
N GLN A 89 4.22 -2.83 -3.17
CA GLN A 89 4.28 -2.12 -4.44
C GLN A 89 4.81 -3.01 -5.58
N LEU A 90 5.88 -3.78 -5.34
CA LEU A 90 6.44 -4.69 -6.35
C LEU A 90 5.49 -5.85 -6.67
N ALA A 91 4.84 -6.42 -5.66
CA ALA A 91 3.86 -7.49 -5.82
C ALA A 91 2.66 -7.03 -6.67
N ASN A 92 2.12 -5.83 -6.39
CA ASN A 92 1.02 -5.25 -7.18
C ASN A 92 1.37 -5.03 -8.66
N GLN A 93 2.64 -4.82 -8.97
CA GLN A 93 3.14 -4.58 -10.32
C GLN A 93 3.67 -5.84 -11.00
N ASN A 94 3.58 -7.01 -10.35
CA ASN A 94 4.18 -8.27 -10.81
C ASN A 94 5.66 -8.12 -11.17
N SER A 95 6.42 -7.36 -10.38
CA SER A 95 7.83 -7.11 -10.65
C SER A 95 8.64 -8.41 -10.66
N VAL A 96 9.58 -8.53 -11.60
CA VAL A 96 10.56 -9.63 -11.66
C VAL A 96 11.47 -9.69 -10.43
N HIS A 97 11.51 -8.63 -9.62
CA HIS A 97 12.31 -8.55 -8.39
C HIS A 97 11.53 -8.99 -7.14
N THR A 98 10.23 -9.28 -7.25
CA THR A 98 9.36 -9.58 -6.09
C THR A 98 9.88 -10.76 -5.27
N ALA A 99 10.33 -11.84 -5.92
CA ALA A 99 10.86 -13.02 -5.24
C ALA A 99 12.12 -12.73 -4.40
N LYS A 100 13.05 -11.93 -4.94
CA LYS A 100 14.26 -11.52 -4.20
C LYS A 100 13.95 -10.59 -3.03
N LEU A 101 13.02 -9.65 -3.24
CA LEU A 101 12.59 -8.77 -2.15
C LEU A 101 11.78 -9.52 -1.08
N ALA A 102 11.03 -10.55 -1.47
CA ALA A 102 10.31 -11.41 -0.54
C ALA A 102 11.28 -12.14 0.42
N ALA A 103 12.45 -12.58 -0.05
CA ALA A 103 13.48 -13.16 0.83
C ALA A 103 13.93 -12.17 1.92
N VAL A 104 14.19 -10.90 1.55
CA VAL A 104 14.54 -9.85 2.52
C VAL A 104 13.37 -9.55 3.46
N ALA A 105 12.15 -9.49 2.93
CA ALA A 105 10.95 -9.25 3.71
C ALA A 105 10.69 -10.36 4.73
N MET A 106 11.01 -11.63 4.42
CA MET A 106 10.92 -12.73 5.39
C MET A 106 11.79 -12.45 6.61
N ASP A 107 13.06 -12.12 6.40
CA ASP A 107 14.00 -11.90 7.50
C ASP A 107 13.56 -10.73 8.39
N VAL A 108 13.10 -9.64 7.77
CA VAL A 108 12.67 -8.45 8.51
C VAL A 108 11.33 -8.68 9.21
N CYS A 109 10.35 -9.31 8.55
CA CYS A 109 9.07 -9.69 9.18
C CYS A 109 9.32 -10.63 10.35
N LYS A 110 10.26 -11.57 10.23
CA LYS A 110 10.58 -12.51 11.30
C LYS A 110 11.21 -11.80 12.52
N GLN A 111 12.16 -10.91 12.27
CA GLN A 111 12.76 -10.08 13.33
C GLN A 111 11.70 -9.22 14.03
N CYS A 112 10.80 -8.59 13.27
CA CYS A 112 9.72 -7.78 13.82
C CYS A 112 8.72 -8.62 14.63
N GLU A 113 8.32 -9.80 14.13
CA GLU A 113 7.47 -10.74 14.86
C GLU A 113 8.09 -11.11 16.22
N ASP A 114 9.38 -11.45 16.25
CA ASP A 114 10.06 -11.91 17.46
C ASP A 114 10.25 -10.78 18.49
N GLU A 115 10.44 -9.53 18.05
CA GLU A 115 10.42 -8.37 18.95
C GLU A 115 9.00 -8.08 19.46
N CYS A 116 7.98 -8.06 18.59
CA CYS A 116 6.59 -7.84 18.96
C CYS A 116 6.08 -8.87 19.99
N LYS A 117 6.47 -10.14 19.86
CA LYS A 117 6.09 -11.22 20.78
C LYS A 117 6.51 -10.96 22.23
N LYS A 118 7.60 -10.24 22.47
CA LYS A 118 8.05 -9.88 23.84
C LYS A 118 7.06 -8.98 24.56
N HIS A 119 6.12 -8.38 23.82
CA HIS A 119 5.19 -7.37 24.29
C HIS A 119 3.72 -7.74 24.07
N ALA A 120 3.44 -8.85 23.37
CA ALA A 120 2.11 -9.24 22.93
C ALA A 120 1.12 -9.53 24.08
N ASP A 121 1.60 -9.96 25.24
CA ASP A 121 0.74 -10.21 26.41
C ASP A 121 0.24 -8.93 27.09
N LYS A 122 0.89 -7.79 26.83
CA LYS A 122 0.60 -6.50 27.47
C LYS A 122 0.05 -5.46 26.49
N HIS A 123 0.39 -5.58 25.22
CA HIS A 123 0.09 -4.58 24.20
C HIS A 123 -0.55 -5.27 22.99
N GLU A 124 -1.86 -5.08 22.83
CA GLU A 124 -2.63 -5.64 21.71
C GLU A 124 -2.09 -5.16 20.35
N SER A 125 -1.57 -3.92 20.29
CA SER A 125 -0.94 -3.37 19.09
C SER A 125 0.31 -4.16 18.68
N CYS A 126 1.15 -4.57 19.64
CA CYS A 126 2.29 -5.44 19.39
C CYS A 126 1.87 -6.84 18.97
N LYS A 127 0.83 -7.41 19.60
CA LYS A 127 0.29 -8.71 19.22
C LYS A 127 -0.20 -8.71 17.77
N ALA A 128 -1.04 -7.75 17.41
CA ALA A 128 -1.59 -7.63 16.06
C ALA A 128 -0.50 -7.42 15.00
N CYS A 129 0.52 -6.61 15.31
CA CYS A 129 1.66 -6.41 14.40
C CYS A 129 2.51 -7.69 14.27
N GLY A 130 2.74 -8.43 15.35
CA GLY A 130 3.44 -9.71 15.29
C GLY A 130 2.69 -10.74 14.44
N GLU A 131 1.37 -10.83 14.59
CA GLU A 131 0.52 -11.74 13.80
C GLU A 131 0.52 -11.37 12.31
N SER A 132 0.46 -10.08 11.97
CA SER A 132 0.53 -9.63 10.56
C SER A 132 1.92 -9.83 9.96
N CYS A 133 3.00 -9.63 10.74
CA CYS A 133 4.36 -9.99 10.33
C CYS A 133 4.47 -11.49 10.00
N ALA A 134 3.90 -12.36 10.85
CA ALA A 134 3.88 -13.80 10.61
C ALA A 134 3.07 -14.19 9.36
N ALA A 135 1.97 -13.48 9.08
CA ALA A 135 1.18 -13.67 7.86
C ALA A 135 1.97 -13.23 6.60
N CYS A 136 2.60 -12.05 6.64
CA CYS A 136 3.43 -11.56 5.54
C CYS A 136 4.62 -12.50 5.27
N TYR A 137 5.29 -12.98 6.33
CA TYR A 137 6.35 -13.99 6.24
C TYR A 137 5.88 -15.23 5.47
N LYS A 138 4.69 -15.77 5.79
CA LYS A 138 4.14 -16.96 5.13
C LYS A 138 3.87 -16.74 3.65
N GLU A 139 3.39 -15.57 3.26
CA GLU A 139 3.21 -15.24 1.84
C GLU A 139 4.56 -15.09 1.13
N CYS A 140 5.54 -14.45 1.76
CA CYS A 140 6.88 -14.31 1.20
C CYS A 140 7.56 -15.67 0.98
N GLN A 141 7.40 -16.60 1.93
CA GLN A 141 7.99 -17.95 1.86
C GLN A 141 7.54 -18.74 0.63
N LYS A 142 6.35 -18.46 0.08
CA LYS A 142 5.83 -19.16 -1.11
C LYS A 142 6.61 -18.82 -2.38
N ILE A 143 7.32 -17.70 -2.41
CA ILE A 143 7.93 -17.18 -3.64
C ILE A 143 9.40 -16.76 -3.50
N ALA A 144 9.93 -16.69 -2.28
CA ALA A 144 11.30 -16.26 -2.03
C ALA A 144 12.33 -17.19 -2.71
N ILE A 145 13.40 -16.59 -3.23
CA ILE A 145 14.53 -17.27 -3.90
C ILE A 145 15.87 -16.75 -3.40
#